data_AF-J9DK28-F1
#
_entry.id   AF-J9DK28-F1
#
_cell.length_a   1.000
_cell.length_b   1.000
_cell.length_c   1.000
_cell.angle_alpha   90.00
_cell.angle_beta   90.00
_cell.angle_gamma   90.00
#
_symmetry.space_group_name_H-M   'P 1'
#
loop_
_entity.id
_entity.type
_entity.pdbx_description
1 polymer ?
#
loop_
_entity_poly.entity_id
_entity_poly.type
_entity_poly.pdbx_seq_one_letter_code
_entity_poly.pdbx_strand_id
1 'polypeptide(L)' 'AAWGGGLLLSPEHRHKLYGIERANSVTWNPHKLMGALLQCSACFIKQEVSINKNLFL' A
#
# COMPACT_ATOMS: atom_id res chain seq x y z
N ALA A 1 -2.47 -2.89 5.99
CA ALA A 1 -2.53 -4.24 5.39
C ALA A 1 -1.22 -5.02 5.60
N ALA A 2 -0.64 -5.04 6.82
CA ALA A 2 0.71 -5.58 7.02
C ALA A 2 0.84 -7.06 6.62
N TRP A 3 -0.13 -7.90 7.00
CA TRP A 3 -0.17 -9.31 6.62
C TRP A 3 -0.98 -9.54 5.32
N GLY A 4 -2.21 -9.01 5.27
CA GLY A 4 -3.13 -9.24 4.15
C GLY A 4 -2.80 -8.52 2.85
N GLY A 5 -1.81 -7.62 2.80
CA GLY A 5 -1.47 -6.86 1.59
C GLY A 5 -1.13 -7.73 0.38
N GLY A 6 -0.58 -8.93 0.61
CA GLY A 6 -0.29 -9.90 -0.46
C GLY A 6 -1.55 -10.37 -1.23
N LEU A 7 -2.74 -10.31 -0.61
CA LEU A 7 -3.99 -10.69 -1.28
C LEU A 7 -4.36 -9.75 -2.44
N LEU A 8 -3.82 -8.53 -2.49
CA LEU A 8 -4.01 -7.61 -3.63
C LEU A 8 -3.48 -8.21 -4.94
N LEU A 9 -2.49 -9.10 -4.87
CA LEU A 9 -1.87 -9.75 -6.02
C LEU A 9 -2.67 -10.97 -6.51
N SER A 10 -3.62 -11.48 -5.72
CA SER A 10 -4.45 -12.63 -6.10
C SER A 10 -5.77 -12.17 -6.73
N PRO A 11 -6.08 -12.52 -8.00
CA PRO A 11 -7.35 -12.17 -8.64
C PRO A 11 -8.57 -12.68 -7.87
N GLU A 12 -8.46 -13.88 -7.28
CA GLU A 12 -9.52 -14.53 -6.51
C GLU A 12 -9.78 -13.82 -5.17
N HIS A 13 -8.74 -13.29 -4.51
CA HIS A 13 -8.84 -12.81 -3.12
C HIS A 13 -8.76 -11.29 -2.95
N ARG A 14 -8.35 -10.53 -3.98
CA ARG A 14 -8.20 -9.06 -3.89
C ARG A 14 -9.48 -8.33 -3.48
N HIS A 15 -10.64 -8.95 -3.69
CA HIS A 15 -11.94 -8.40 -3.27
C HIS A 15 -12.06 -8.21 -1.76
N LYS A 16 -11.30 -8.97 -0.96
CA LYS A 16 -11.25 -8.82 0.50
C LYS A 16 -10.67 -7.47 0.96
N LEU A 17 -10.05 -6.72 0.04
CA LEU A 17 -9.43 -5.41 0.29
C LEU A 17 -10.13 -4.28 -0.49
N TYR A 18 -11.33 -4.49 -1.02
CA TYR A 18 -12.11 -3.40 -1.62
C TYR A 18 -12.32 -2.26 -0.62
N GLY A 19 -12.12 -1.01 -1.06
CA GLY A 19 -12.11 0.17 -0.20
C GLY A 19 -10.70 0.67 0.15
N ILE A 20 -9.65 -0.13 -0.09
CA ILE A 20 -8.26 0.26 0.21
C ILE A 20 -7.79 1.48 -0.57
N GLU A 21 -8.35 1.74 -1.75
CA GLU A 21 -8.09 2.91 -2.59
C GLU A 21 -8.53 4.24 -1.96
N ARG A 22 -9.45 4.17 -0.99
CA ARG A 22 -9.90 5.33 -0.21
C ARG A 22 -9.00 5.63 1.00
N ALA A 23 -8.11 4.71 1.37
CA ALA A 23 -7.21 4.92 2.49
C ALA A 23 -6.19 6.03 2.20
N ASN A 24 -5.90 6.86 3.20
CA ASN A 24 -4.84 7.87 3.10
C ASN A 24 -3.44 7.25 3.26
N SER A 25 -3.34 6.06 3.87
CA SER A 25 -2.09 5.33 3.98
C SER A 25 -2.30 3.82 4.10
N VAL A 26 -1.30 3.04 3.71
CA VAL A 26 -1.29 1.57 3.79
C VAL A 26 0.09 1.09 4.22
N THR A 27 0.18 0.39 5.36
CA THR A 27 1.37 -0.40 5.72
C THR A 27 1.25 -1.82 5.18
N TRP A 28 2.31 -2.33 4.56
CA TRP A 28 2.41 -3.67 3.98
C TRP A 28 3.79 -4.29 4.29
N ASN A 29 3.80 -5.54 4.74
CA ASN A 29 5.02 -6.29 5.00
C ASN A 29 5.11 -7.48 4.02
N PRO A 30 5.84 -7.34 2.89
CA PRO A 30 6.05 -8.43 1.95
C PRO A 30 6.64 -9.70 2.59
N HIS A 31 7.46 -9.56 3.64
CA HIS A 31 8.05 -10.70 4.35
C HIS A 31 7.04 -11.58 5.10
N LYS A 32 5.76 -11.18 5.15
CA LYS A 32 4.70 -12.00 5.73
C LYS A 32 4.13 -12.92 4.64
N LEU A 33 3.08 -12.48 3.97
CA LEU A 33 2.32 -13.34 3.06
C LEU A 33 3.05 -13.64 1.73
N MET A 34 4.07 -12.86 1.35
CA MET A 34 4.75 -13.01 0.04
C MET A 34 6.12 -13.70 0.14
N GLY A 35 6.56 -14.10 1.33
CA GLY A 35 7.82 -14.84 1.50
C GLY A 35 9.10 -14.05 1.20
N ALA A 36 9.07 -12.70 1.17
CA ALA A 36 10.29 -11.90 1.09
C ALA A 36 11.18 -12.11 2.35
N LEU A 37 12.49 -11.90 2.21
CA LEU A 37 13.42 -12.05 3.33
C LEU A 37 13.19 -10.98 4.41
N LEU A 38 13.48 -11.34 5.67
CA LEU A 38 13.39 -10.41 6.80
C LEU A 38 14.60 -9.45 6.82
N GLN A 39 14.42 -8.16 7.08
CA GLN A 39 13.17 -7.41 7.29
C GLN A 39 12.76 -6.64 6.03
N CYS A 40 11.48 -6.72 5.64
CA CYS A 40 10.94 -5.99 4.48
C CYS A 40 9.57 -5.36 4.78
N SER A 41 9.49 -4.04 4.89
CA SER A 41 8.25 -3.31 5.20
C SER A 41 8.13 -2.08 4.31
N ALA A 42 6.91 -1.77 3.88
CA ALA A 42 6.60 -0.59 3.08
C ALA A 42 5.39 0.16 3.67
N CYS A 43 5.46 1.49 3.61
CA CYS A 43 4.35 2.37 3.95
C CYS A 43 4.02 3.21 2.72
N PHE A 44 2.81 3.04 2.19
CA PHE A 44 2.29 3.84 1.08
C PHE A 44 1.47 4.98 1.67
N ILE A 45 1.78 6.22 1.29
CA ILE A 45 1.01 7.41 1.66
C ILE A 45 0.33 7.93 0.40
N LYS A 46 -0.99 8.13 0.47
CA LYS A 46 -1.76 8.74 -0.61
C LYS A 46 -1.45 10.23 -0.62
N GLN A 47 -0.70 10.67 -1.62
CA GLN A 47 -0.47 12.09 -1.84
C GLN A 47 -1.66 12.68 -2.58
N GLU A 48 -2.35 13.63 -1.95
CA GLU A 48 -3.27 14.51 -2.67
C GLU A 48 -2.44 15.54 -3.43
N VAL A 49 -2.48 15.44 -4.75
CA VAL A 49 -1.74 16.34 -5.63
C VAL A 49 -2.51 17.66 -5.71
N SER A 50 -2.40 18.49 -4.67
CA SER A 50 -2.74 19.91 -4.74
C SER A 50 -1.59 20.63 -5.45
N ILE A 51 -1.65 20.69 -6.78
CA ILE A 51 -0.66 21.42 -7.59
C ILE A 51 -0.95 22.91 -7.48
N ASN A 52 -0.35 23.58 -6.50
CA ASN A 52 0.01 24.98 -6.66
C ASN A 52 1.50 25.01 -7.04
N LYS A 53 1.80 25.04 -8.34
CA LYS A 53 3.16 25.11 -8.92
C LYS A 53 3.78 26.51 -8.73
N ASN A 54 3.72 27.06 -7.51
CA ASN A 54 4.32 28.35 -7.17
C ASN A 54 5.06 28.29 -5.83
N LEU A 55 5.98 27.34 -5.71
CA LEU A 55 7.09 27.52 -4.79
C LEU A 55 8.35 26.97 -5.46
N PHE A 56 9.09 27.91 -6.05
CA PHE A 56 10.53 27.77 -6.25
C PHE A 56 11.15 27.47 -4.88
N LEU A 57 11.77 26.30 -4.74
CA LEU A 57 13.02 26.08 -4.00
C LEU A 57 13.79 24.97 -4.72
#